data_AF-A0A924IQN0-F1
#
_entry.id   AF-A0A924IQN0-F1
#
_cell.length_a   1.000
_cell.length_b   1.000
_cell.length_c   1.000
_cell.angle_alpha   90.00
_cell.angle_beta   90.00
_cell.angle_gamma   90.00
#
_symmetry.space_group_name_H-M   'P 1'
#
loop_
_entity.id
_entity.type
_entity.pdbx_description
1 polymer ?
#
loop_
_entity_poly.entity_id
_entity_poly.type
_entity_poly.pdbx_seq_one_letter_code
_entity_poly.pdbx_strand_id
1 'polypeptide(L)'
;MNPIPAFITTLTSPPHIKQQIIWVILMSLMAWQCMAPAHAQATHPHNTPAAGPNAQPLRFTDFFKFPVGPRGLEINPVLQQAAGQEVLLTGYMVQQENGSKPGEFFFTPRPVQMSEHADGDADDLPPATVLVKLAPEQADWVVPHTRGLIELQGRLAVGRQEAPDGRVTWVQLQLNPEATRRMNAFELSGHLHSMQHRH
;
A
#
# COMPACT_ATOMS: atom_id res chain seq x y z
N MET A 1 60.36 19.99 -11.22
CA MET A 1 60.63 18.77 -12.02
C MET A 1 60.84 17.62 -11.06
N ASN A 2 59.83 16.74 -10.93
CA ASN A 2 59.89 15.51 -10.13
C ASN A 2 59.52 14.34 -11.05
N PRO A 3 60.23 13.19 -10.96
CA PRO A 3 60.02 12.08 -11.88
C PRO A 3 58.85 11.17 -11.46
N ILE A 4 58.14 10.70 -12.48
CA ILE A 4 57.11 9.65 -12.44
C ILE A 4 57.82 8.28 -12.43
N PRO A 5 57.41 7.32 -11.60
CA PRO A 5 57.68 5.91 -11.85
C PRO A 5 56.43 5.13 -12.29
N ALA A 6 56.70 4.14 -13.13
CA ALA A 6 55.82 3.41 -14.01
C ALA A 6 54.92 2.37 -13.31
N PHE A 7 53.68 2.25 -13.81
CA PHE A 7 52.81 1.11 -13.54
C PHE A 7 53.17 -0.04 -14.49
N ILE A 8 53.53 -1.20 -13.92
CA ILE A 8 53.75 -2.45 -14.64
C ILE A 8 52.40 -3.17 -14.76
N THR A 9 51.95 -3.39 -16.00
CA THR A 9 50.80 -4.23 -16.34
C THR A 9 51.24 -5.69 -16.42
N THR A 10 50.63 -6.58 -15.64
CA THR A 10 50.68 -8.02 -15.89
C THR A 10 49.28 -8.53 -16.21
N LEU A 11 49.05 -8.82 -17.49
CA LEU A 11 47.94 -9.66 -17.95
C LEU A 11 48.25 -11.11 -17.60
N THR A 12 47.35 -11.76 -16.86
CA THR A 12 47.31 -13.23 -16.74
C THR A 12 45.97 -13.74 -17.23
N SER A 13 46.05 -14.45 -18.36
CA SER A 13 44.98 -15.22 -18.99
C SER A 13 44.86 -16.60 -18.34
N PRO A 14 43.65 -17.14 -18.14
CA PRO A 14 43.47 -18.58 -18.07
C PRO A 14 42.83 -19.14 -19.36
N PRO A 15 43.35 -20.27 -19.89
CA PRO A 15 42.79 -21.00 -21.03
C PRO A 15 41.74 -22.01 -20.56
N HIS A 16 40.66 -22.19 -21.33
CA HIS A 16 40.22 -23.49 -21.87
C HIS A 16 38.83 -23.36 -22.52
N ILE A 17 38.87 -22.99 -23.80
CA ILE A 17 37.79 -23.15 -24.76
C ILE A 17 38.06 -24.47 -25.50
N LYS A 18 37.02 -25.33 -25.57
CA LYS A 18 36.85 -26.57 -26.38
C LYS A 18 37.25 -27.89 -25.72
N GLN A 19 36.21 -28.68 -25.40
CA GLN A 19 36.06 -30.16 -25.43
C GLN A 19 34.87 -30.49 -24.50
N GLN A 20 33.79 -31.20 -24.82
CA GLN A 20 33.42 -32.03 -25.95
C GLN A 20 31.89 -32.03 -26.10
N ILE A 21 31.48 -32.07 -27.36
CA ILE A 21 30.16 -32.45 -27.89
C ILE A 21 29.97 -33.96 -27.62
N ILE A 22 28.71 -34.42 -27.57
CA ILE A 22 28.20 -35.80 -27.75
C ILE A 22 27.48 -36.30 -26.49
N TRP A 23 26.14 -36.31 -26.51
CA TRP A 23 25.27 -37.44 -26.12
C TRP A 23 23.83 -37.07 -26.53
N VAL A 24 23.61 -37.12 -27.83
CA VAL A 24 22.31 -36.99 -28.49
C VAL A 24 21.95 -38.39 -28.99
N ILE A 25 20.87 -38.94 -28.42
CA ILE A 25 19.98 -39.99 -28.95
C ILE A 25 20.50 -41.44 -28.87
N LEU A 26 19.91 -42.25 -27.97
CA LEU A 26 19.17 -43.48 -28.31
C LEU A 26 18.58 -44.17 -27.05
N MET A 27 17.37 -44.74 -27.19
CA MET A 27 16.61 -45.62 -26.26
C MET A 27 15.37 -44.96 -25.63
N SER A 28 14.25 -44.82 -26.35
CA SER A 28 13.31 -45.86 -26.84
C SER A 28 12.26 -46.26 -25.79
N LEU A 29 11.01 -45.89 -26.14
CA LEU A 29 9.74 -46.58 -25.91
C LEU A 29 9.39 -47.08 -24.50
N MET A 30 8.47 -46.35 -23.85
CA MET A 30 7.31 -46.93 -23.16
C MET A 30 6.09 -46.09 -23.53
N ALA A 31 5.32 -46.60 -24.49
CA ALA A 31 3.98 -46.12 -24.77
C ALA A 31 3.04 -46.75 -23.74
N TRP A 32 2.31 -45.93 -22.97
CA TRP A 32 0.86 -46.08 -22.78
C TRP A 32 0.30 -45.07 -21.78
N GLN A 33 -0.81 -44.45 -22.21
CA GLN A 33 -2.01 -44.13 -21.44
C GLN A 33 -1.81 -43.09 -20.30
N CYS A 34 -2.50 -41.96 -20.29
CA CYS A 34 -3.96 -41.86 -20.23
C CYS A 34 -4.48 -40.63 -20.98
N MET A 35 -5.54 -40.82 -21.79
CA MET A 35 -6.46 -39.73 -22.10
C MET A 35 -7.23 -39.39 -20.82
N ALA A 36 -7.18 -38.14 -20.38
CA ALA A 36 -8.09 -37.58 -19.39
C ALA A 36 -8.92 -36.47 -20.03
N PRO A 37 -10.24 -36.39 -19.76
CA PRO A 37 -11.13 -35.42 -20.38
C PRO A 37 -10.89 -34.02 -19.80
N ALA A 38 -11.01 -33.03 -20.67
CA ALA A 38 -10.99 -31.60 -20.36
C ALA A 38 -12.01 -31.27 -19.25
N HIS A 39 -11.51 -30.98 -18.06
CA HIS A 39 -12.28 -30.29 -17.04
C HIS A 39 -11.97 -28.80 -17.19
N ALA A 40 -12.99 -28.05 -17.57
CA ALA A 40 -13.02 -26.60 -17.51
C ALA A 40 -12.54 -26.14 -16.13
N GLN A 41 -11.41 -25.43 -16.09
CA GLN A 41 -10.98 -24.74 -14.88
C GLN A 41 -11.93 -23.55 -14.67
N ALA A 42 -12.87 -23.78 -13.77
CA ALA A 42 -13.64 -22.75 -13.11
C ALA A 42 -12.70 -21.67 -12.57
N THR A 43 -13.04 -20.43 -12.89
CA THR A 43 -12.82 -19.21 -12.11
C THR A 43 -11.90 -19.36 -10.91
N HIS A 44 -10.68 -18.82 -11.02
CA HIS A 44 -9.85 -18.50 -9.87
C HIS A 44 -10.68 -17.68 -8.87
N PRO A 45 -10.91 -18.16 -7.63
CA PRO A 45 -11.31 -17.27 -6.57
C PRO A 45 -10.19 -16.26 -6.40
N HIS A 46 -10.52 -14.99 -6.60
CA HIS A 46 -9.71 -13.89 -6.14
C HIS A 46 -9.55 -14.06 -4.63
N ASN A 47 -8.39 -14.57 -4.19
CA ASN A 47 -8.02 -14.59 -2.78
C ASN A 47 -7.90 -13.14 -2.31
N THR A 48 -9.01 -12.57 -1.87
CA THR A 48 -9.01 -11.41 -0.97
C THR A 48 -8.16 -11.82 0.23
N PRO A 49 -7.09 -11.09 0.59
CA PRO A 49 -6.36 -11.33 1.82
C PRO A 49 -7.37 -11.33 2.97
N ALA A 50 -7.53 -12.48 3.61
CA ALA A 50 -8.52 -12.65 4.66
C ALA A 50 -8.16 -11.69 5.79
N ALA A 51 -9.07 -10.75 6.03
CA ALA A 51 -9.04 -9.92 7.22
C ALA A 51 -8.81 -10.80 8.45
N GLY A 52 -7.81 -10.48 9.27
CA GLY A 52 -7.53 -11.25 10.48
C GLY A 52 -8.83 -11.44 11.29
N PRO A 53 -9.16 -12.65 11.79
CA PRO A 53 -10.52 -13.03 12.23
C PRO A 53 -11.09 -12.22 13.41
N ASN A 54 -10.35 -11.25 13.94
CA ASN A 54 -10.68 -10.48 15.14
C ASN A 54 -10.82 -8.96 14.91
N ALA A 55 -10.82 -8.47 13.67
CA ALA A 55 -11.05 -7.04 13.43
C ALA A 55 -12.52 -6.68 13.71
N GLN A 56 -12.73 -5.71 14.60
CA GLN A 56 -14.07 -5.19 14.86
C GLN A 56 -14.45 -4.13 13.82
N PRO A 57 -15.66 -4.18 13.24
CA PRO A 57 -16.14 -3.10 12.38
C PRO A 57 -16.24 -1.79 13.17
N LEU A 58 -15.69 -0.71 12.63
CA LEU A 58 -15.78 0.64 13.18
C LEU A 58 -16.28 1.59 12.09
N ARG A 59 -17.24 2.46 12.41
CA ARG A 59 -17.79 3.43 11.45
C ARG A 59 -17.34 4.83 11.81
N PHE A 60 -17.22 5.69 10.81
CA PHE A 60 -16.94 7.12 11.03
C PHE A 60 -18.01 7.83 11.88
N THR A 61 -19.26 7.35 11.87
CA THR A 61 -20.33 7.86 12.76
C THR A 61 -20.08 7.56 14.24
N ASP A 62 -19.19 6.62 14.53
CA ASP A 62 -18.83 6.21 15.88
C ASP A 62 -17.65 7.01 16.43
N PHE A 63 -17.14 8.01 15.69
CA PHE A 63 -15.97 8.79 16.12
C PHE A 63 -16.33 9.88 17.12
N PHE A 64 -17.41 10.60 16.83
CA PHE A 64 -17.87 11.73 17.64
C PHE A 64 -19.34 11.55 18.03
N LYS A 65 -19.72 12.18 19.14
CA LYS A 65 -21.12 12.24 19.56
C LYS A 65 -21.91 13.14 18.61
N PHE A 66 -23.11 12.69 18.26
CA PHE A 66 -24.10 13.48 17.53
C PHE A 66 -25.43 13.50 18.29
N PRO A 67 -26.14 14.64 18.37
CA PRO A 67 -25.77 15.96 17.82
C PRO A 67 -24.56 16.58 18.54
N VAL A 68 -23.90 17.55 17.89
CA VAL A 68 -22.77 18.29 18.47
C VAL A 68 -23.26 19.14 19.65
N GLY A 69 -22.65 18.94 20.82
CA GLY A 69 -23.05 19.63 22.06
C GLY A 69 -22.43 21.02 22.22
N PRO A 70 -22.72 21.72 23.33
CA PRO A 70 -22.19 23.07 23.60
C PRO A 70 -20.67 23.11 23.78
N ARG A 71 -20.02 21.95 24.02
CA ARG A 71 -18.57 21.82 24.12
C ARG A 71 -17.91 21.51 22.77
N GLY A 72 -18.67 21.54 21.68
CA GLY A 72 -18.20 21.17 20.35
C GLY A 72 -18.13 19.66 20.16
N LEU A 73 -17.15 19.22 19.35
CA LEU A 73 -16.94 17.82 19.03
C LEU A 73 -16.42 17.05 20.25
N GLU A 74 -17.16 16.03 20.66
CA GLU A 74 -16.76 15.13 21.74
C GLU A 74 -16.51 13.74 21.18
N ILE A 75 -15.38 13.12 21.54
CA ILE A 75 -15.08 11.73 21.18
C ILE A 75 -16.18 10.83 21.74
N ASN A 76 -16.65 9.92 20.90
CA ASN A 76 -17.63 8.91 21.28
C ASN A 76 -16.93 7.79 22.07
N PRO A 77 -17.51 7.29 23.19
CA PRO A 77 -16.93 6.19 23.95
C PRO A 77 -16.62 4.93 23.12
N VAL A 78 -17.36 4.67 22.05
CA VAL A 78 -17.10 3.54 21.13
C VAL A 78 -15.70 3.67 20.49
N LEU A 79 -15.35 4.84 19.97
CA LEU A 79 -14.01 5.09 19.42
C LEU A 79 -12.92 4.92 20.48
N GLN A 80 -13.17 5.42 21.70
CA GLN A 80 -12.21 5.30 22.80
C GLN A 80 -11.99 3.84 23.22
N GLN A 81 -13.04 3.02 23.24
CA GLN A 81 -12.96 1.59 23.53
C GLN A 81 -12.25 0.80 22.42
N ALA A 82 -12.32 1.28 21.17
CA ALA A 82 -11.62 0.69 20.04
C ALA A 82 -10.13 1.02 19.99
N ALA A 83 -9.64 1.95 20.82
CA ALA A 83 -8.23 2.31 20.85
C ALA A 83 -7.34 1.09 21.17
N GLY A 84 -6.30 0.90 20.36
CA GLY A 84 -5.37 -0.22 20.45
C GLY A 84 -5.87 -1.54 19.86
N GLN A 85 -7.12 -1.61 19.41
CA GLN A 85 -7.71 -2.81 18.80
C GLN A 85 -7.50 -2.84 17.28
N GLU A 86 -7.59 -4.06 16.72
CA GLU A 86 -7.73 -4.25 15.27
C GLU A 86 -9.14 -3.84 14.85
N VAL A 87 -9.24 -2.92 13.89
CA VAL A 87 -10.52 -2.43 13.38
C VAL A 87 -10.60 -2.58 11.88
N LEU A 88 -11.84 -2.68 11.38
CA LEU A 88 -12.18 -2.64 9.96
C LEU A 88 -12.92 -1.34 9.69
N LEU A 89 -12.38 -0.48 8.83
CA LEU A 89 -12.89 0.86 8.54
C LEU A 89 -13.09 1.03 7.04
N THR A 90 -14.31 1.42 6.64
CA THR A 90 -14.68 1.64 5.23
C THR A 90 -14.86 3.13 4.94
N GLY A 91 -14.23 3.65 3.88
CA GLY A 91 -14.17 5.08 3.57
C GLY A 91 -13.46 5.40 2.25
N TYR A 92 -13.00 6.65 2.11
CA TYR A 92 -12.36 7.17 0.90
C TYR A 92 -10.95 7.68 1.19
N MET A 93 -10.01 7.30 0.34
CA MET A 93 -8.67 7.90 0.32
C MET A 93 -8.77 9.33 -0.22
N VAL A 94 -8.22 10.28 0.53
CA VAL A 94 -8.16 11.68 0.12
C VAL A 94 -7.28 11.80 -1.11
N GLN A 95 -7.74 12.53 -2.12
CA GLN A 95 -6.93 12.87 -3.28
C GLN A 95 -6.13 14.15 -2.97
N GLN A 96 -4.81 14.02 -2.87
CA GLN A 96 -3.90 15.15 -2.67
C GLN A 96 -3.26 15.55 -4.00
N GLU A 97 -3.01 16.83 -4.20
CA GLU A 97 -2.46 17.36 -5.46
C GLU A 97 -1.04 16.85 -5.72
N ASN A 98 -0.19 16.87 -4.69
CA ASN A 98 1.19 16.39 -4.78
C ASN A 98 1.31 14.87 -4.51
N GLY A 99 0.19 14.16 -4.40
CA GLY A 99 0.14 12.77 -3.94
C GLY A 99 0.35 12.63 -2.44
N SER A 100 0.22 11.40 -1.95
CA SER A 100 0.40 11.10 -0.52
C SER A 100 1.87 11.01 -0.13
N LYS A 101 2.17 11.39 1.11
CA LYS A 101 3.51 11.27 1.69
C LYS A 101 3.90 9.78 1.78
N PRO A 102 5.20 9.43 1.68
CA PRO A 102 5.64 8.06 1.90
C PRO A 102 5.16 7.53 3.27
N GLY A 103 4.63 6.31 3.26
CA GLY A 103 4.20 5.61 4.47
C GLY A 103 2.86 6.06 5.05
N GLU A 104 2.20 7.09 4.49
CA GLU A 104 0.95 7.58 5.07
C GLU A 104 -0.01 8.22 4.05
N PHE A 105 -1.30 8.26 4.38
CA PHE A 105 -2.32 8.98 3.61
C PHE A 105 -3.53 9.32 4.50
N PHE A 106 -4.41 10.20 4.02
CA PHE A 106 -5.65 10.54 4.74
C PHE A 106 -6.84 9.72 4.27
N PHE A 107 -7.70 9.37 5.23
CA PHE A 107 -8.88 8.56 5.02
C PHE A 107 -10.11 9.19 5.65
N THR A 108 -11.21 9.24 4.90
CA THR A 108 -12.36 10.11 5.22
C THR A 108 -13.71 9.42 4.96
N PRO A 109 -14.80 9.87 5.63
CA PRO A 109 -16.13 9.29 5.44
C PRO A 109 -16.78 9.60 4.08
N ARG A 110 -16.27 10.59 3.34
CA ARG A 110 -16.80 11.04 2.05
C ARG A 110 -15.63 11.35 1.11
N PRO A 111 -15.82 11.33 -0.22
CA PRO A 111 -14.78 11.74 -1.14
C PRO A 111 -14.30 13.18 -0.85
N VAL A 112 -12.99 13.37 -0.78
CA VAL A 112 -12.35 14.68 -0.64
C VAL A 112 -11.18 14.77 -1.60
N GLN A 113 -11.07 15.90 -2.28
CA GLN A 113 -9.90 16.30 -3.04
C GLN A 113 -9.35 17.56 -2.41
N MET A 114 -8.08 17.53 -2.01
CA MET A 114 -7.37 18.70 -1.50
C MET A 114 -6.77 19.47 -2.68
N SER A 115 -6.96 20.78 -2.68
CA SER A 115 -6.37 21.71 -3.66
C SER A 115 -5.30 22.55 -2.96
N GLU A 116 -4.17 21.90 -2.65
CA GLU A 116 -3.10 22.48 -1.83
C GLU A 116 -2.54 23.80 -2.42
N HIS A 117 -2.54 23.95 -3.76
CA HIS A 117 -2.12 25.19 -4.41
C HIS A 117 -3.19 26.30 -4.44
N ALA A 118 -4.48 25.96 -4.28
CA ALA A 118 -5.58 26.92 -4.35
C ALA A 118 -6.01 27.43 -2.96
N ASP A 119 -5.97 26.54 -1.97
CA ASP A 119 -6.52 26.79 -0.63
C ASP A 119 -5.43 27.08 0.42
N GLY A 120 -4.16 27.01 0.05
CA GLY A 120 -3.03 27.20 0.97
C GLY A 120 -3.00 26.13 2.06
N ASP A 121 -2.74 26.53 3.31
CA ASP A 121 -2.75 25.62 4.46
C ASP A 121 -4.16 25.21 4.93
N ALA A 122 -5.23 25.69 4.25
CA ALA A 122 -6.60 25.37 4.65
C ALA A 122 -6.90 23.89 4.40
N ASP A 123 -7.14 23.18 5.50
CA ASP A 123 -7.42 21.76 5.51
C ASP A 123 -8.95 21.54 5.63
N ASP A 124 -9.66 21.48 4.50
CA ASP A 124 -11.12 21.22 4.45
C ASP A 124 -11.49 19.74 4.74
N LEU A 125 -10.60 19.05 5.47
CA LEU A 125 -10.79 17.67 5.85
C LEU A 125 -11.89 17.55 6.91
N PRO A 126 -12.78 16.55 6.80
CA PRO A 126 -13.77 16.29 7.83
C PRO A 126 -13.11 16.08 9.19
N PRO A 127 -13.76 16.45 10.31
CA PRO A 127 -13.20 16.20 11.64
C PRO A 127 -12.91 14.71 11.91
N ALA A 128 -13.65 13.82 11.23
CA ALA A 128 -13.49 12.37 11.32
C ALA A 128 -12.38 11.81 10.41
N THR A 129 -11.45 12.64 9.96
CA THR A 129 -10.31 12.21 9.16
C THR A 129 -9.38 11.32 9.97
N VAL A 130 -8.96 10.22 9.36
CA VAL A 130 -7.96 9.29 9.90
C VAL A 130 -6.66 9.48 9.13
N LEU A 131 -5.56 9.64 9.85
CA LEU A 131 -4.23 9.46 9.26
C LEU A 131 -3.91 7.96 9.24
N VAL A 132 -3.85 7.40 8.04
CA VAL A 132 -3.47 6.02 7.84
C VAL A 132 -1.96 5.94 7.71
N LYS A 133 -1.34 5.03 8.45
CA LYS A 133 0.08 4.72 8.36
C LYS A 133 0.28 3.30 7.86
N LEU A 134 1.22 3.10 6.94
CA LEU A 134 1.66 1.78 6.50
C LEU A 134 2.50 1.10 7.58
N ALA A 135 2.58 -0.24 7.52
CA ALA A 135 3.43 -1.01 8.43
C ALA A 135 4.86 -0.43 8.47
N PRO A 136 5.58 -0.48 9.61
CA PRO A 136 6.90 0.13 9.72
C PRO A 136 7.90 -0.26 8.62
N GLU A 137 7.87 -1.52 8.17
CA GLU A 137 8.68 -2.06 7.07
C GLU A 137 8.31 -1.50 5.68
N GLN A 138 7.18 -0.80 5.58
CA GLN A 138 6.62 -0.17 4.38
C GLN A 138 6.63 1.37 4.48
N ALA A 139 7.29 1.97 5.48
CA ALA A 139 7.27 3.41 5.73
C ALA A 139 7.76 4.26 4.53
N ASP A 140 8.61 3.70 3.66
CA ASP A 140 9.11 4.40 2.47
C ASP A 140 8.24 4.17 1.21
N TRP A 141 7.11 3.46 1.34
CA TRP A 141 6.25 3.16 0.19
C TRP A 141 5.29 4.31 -0.07
N VAL A 142 5.09 4.63 -1.35
CA VAL A 142 4.05 5.56 -1.78
C VAL A 142 2.84 4.74 -2.23
N VAL A 143 1.68 5.04 -1.66
CA VAL A 143 0.41 4.43 -2.06
C VAL A 143 -0.25 5.34 -3.10
N PRO A 144 -0.49 4.86 -4.34
CA PRO A 144 -1.24 5.63 -5.31
C PRO A 144 -2.68 5.86 -4.85
N HIS A 145 -3.24 7.01 -5.26
CA HIS A 145 -4.64 7.31 -4.96
C HIS A 145 -5.57 6.20 -5.47
N THR A 146 -6.37 5.64 -4.56
CA THR A 146 -7.41 4.66 -4.90
C THR A 146 -8.77 5.37 -4.91
N ARG A 147 -9.48 5.25 -6.03
CA ARG A 147 -10.80 5.85 -6.19
C ARG A 147 -11.89 4.99 -5.60
N GLY A 148 -12.92 5.67 -5.14
CA GLY A 148 -14.11 5.03 -4.60
C GLY A 148 -13.91 4.57 -3.17
N LEU A 149 -14.87 3.77 -2.72
CA LEU A 149 -14.92 3.26 -1.37
C LEU A 149 -13.94 2.10 -1.22
N ILE A 150 -13.08 2.17 -0.20
CA ILE A 150 -12.16 1.10 0.16
C ILE A 150 -12.35 0.71 1.62
N GLU A 151 -11.96 -0.50 1.96
CA GLU A 151 -11.96 -1.03 3.31
C GLU A 151 -10.52 -1.23 3.77
N LEU A 152 -10.22 -0.74 4.98
CA LEU A 152 -8.91 -0.83 5.58
C LEU A 152 -9.01 -1.59 6.90
N GLN A 153 -8.06 -2.50 7.11
CA GLN A 153 -7.86 -3.15 8.39
C GLN A 153 -6.55 -2.70 9.00
N GLY A 154 -6.58 -2.41 10.30
CA GLY A 154 -5.36 -2.14 11.05
C GLY A 154 -5.62 -1.83 12.52
N ARG A 155 -4.54 -1.48 13.21
CA ARG A 155 -4.57 -1.11 14.62
C ARG A 155 -4.91 0.36 14.79
N LEU A 156 -5.97 0.63 15.56
CA LEU A 156 -6.43 1.99 15.82
C LEU A 156 -5.64 2.65 16.95
N ALA A 157 -5.27 3.91 16.76
CA ALA A 157 -4.82 4.80 17.83
C ALA A 157 -5.72 6.04 17.91
N VAL A 158 -6.07 6.44 19.14
CA VAL A 158 -6.96 7.56 19.42
C VAL A 158 -6.30 8.48 20.42
N GLY A 159 -6.26 9.77 20.12
CA GLY A 159 -5.63 10.79 20.95
C GLY A 159 -5.00 11.88 20.09
N ARG A 160 -4.47 12.93 20.70
CA ARG A 160 -3.78 14.00 19.96
C ARG A 160 -2.43 13.49 19.46
N GLN A 161 -2.18 13.54 18.16
CA GLN A 161 -0.85 13.41 17.57
C GLN A 161 -0.53 14.62 16.72
N GLU A 162 0.68 15.15 16.86
CA GLU A 162 1.15 16.31 16.11
C GLU A 162 2.26 15.84 15.17
N ALA A 163 2.09 16.09 13.87
CA ALA A 163 3.09 15.81 12.86
C ALA A 163 4.16 16.93 12.84
N PRO A 164 5.33 16.70 12.23
CA PRO A 164 6.41 17.70 12.16
C PRO A 164 6.01 19.01 11.46
N ASP A 165 4.98 18.97 10.62
CA ASP A 165 4.39 20.13 9.95
C ASP A 165 3.35 20.87 10.82
N GLY A 166 3.20 20.50 12.10
CA GLY A 166 2.26 21.10 13.05
C GLY A 166 0.82 20.59 12.89
N ARG A 167 0.54 19.71 11.92
CA ARG A 167 -0.78 19.13 11.73
C ARG A 167 -1.15 18.26 12.92
N VAL A 168 -2.35 18.47 13.45
CA VAL A 168 -2.90 17.66 14.53
C VAL A 168 -3.88 16.62 13.97
N THR A 169 -3.65 15.35 14.27
CA THR A 169 -4.59 14.25 14.02
C THR A 169 -5.11 13.71 15.35
N TRP A 170 -6.36 13.26 15.36
CA TRP A 170 -6.98 12.65 16.55
C TRP A 170 -7.11 11.13 16.45
N VAL A 171 -7.12 10.61 15.22
CA VAL A 171 -7.32 9.20 14.91
C VAL A 171 -6.25 8.77 13.91
N GLN A 172 -5.54 7.70 14.25
CA GLN A 172 -4.57 7.05 13.37
C GLN A 172 -4.94 5.59 13.19
N LEU A 173 -4.72 5.07 11.98
CA LEU A 173 -4.88 3.65 11.69
C LEU A 173 -3.56 3.13 11.14
N GLN A 174 -2.92 2.24 11.90
CA GLN A 174 -1.71 1.55 11.49
C GLN A 174 -2.11 0.29 10.72
N LEU A 175 -1.89 0.27 9.41
CA LEU A 175 -2.23 -0.87 8.57
C LEU A 175 -1.37 -2.08 8.91
N ASN A 176 -1.96 -3.26 8.72
CA ASN A 176 -1.23 -4.51 8.77
C ASN A 176 -0.32 -4.65 7.54
N PRO A 177 0.83 -5.35 7.64
CA PRO A 177 1.77 -5.50 6.53
C PRO A 177 1.14 -6.09 5.26
N GLU A 178 0.17 -6.99 5.42
CA GLU A 178 -0.55 -7.65 4.33
C GLU A 178 -1.62 -6.79 3.66
N ALA A 179 -2.01 -5.66 4.26
CA ALA A 179 -3.04 -4.77 3.71
C ALA A 179 -2.56 -4.01 2.46
N THR A 180 -1.25 -3.91 2.27
CA THR A 180 -0.63 -3.27 1.11
C THR A 180 0.30 -4.24 0.41
N ARG A 181 0.28 -4.26 -0.92
CA ARG A 181 1.24 -5.02 -1.73
C ARG A 181 1.94 -4.12 -2.74
N ARG A 182 3.19 -4.44 -3.04
CA ARG A 182 3.95 -3.75 -4.09
C ARG A 182 3.30 -4.02 -5.45
N MET A 183 3.10 -2.95 -6.22
CA MET A 183 2.68 -3.06 -7.61
C MET A 183 3.83 -3.61 -8.47
N ASN A 184 3.50 -4.51 -9.39
CA ASN A 184 4.47 -4.93 -10.40
C ASN A 184 4.58 -3.89 -11.54
N ALA A 185 5.58 -4.03 -12.40
CA ALA A 185 5.85 -3.07 -13.48
C ALA A 185 4.67 -2.90 -14.45
N PHE A 186 3.91 -3.95 -14.72
CA PHE A 186 2.73 -3.89 -15.60
C PHE A 186 1.58 -3.13 -14.95
N GLU A 187 1.33 -3.38 -13.66
CA GLU A 187 0.33 -2.65 -12.88
C GLU A 187 0.67 -1.17 -12.78
N LEU A 188 1.95 -0.84 -12.54
CA LEU A 188 2.41 0.55 -12.50
C LEU A 188 2.22 1.23 -13.86
N SER A 189 2.60 0.56 -14.95
CA SER A 189 2.44 1.09 -16.31
C SER A 189 0.96 1.35 -16.64
N GLY A 190 0.07 0.41 -16.28
CA GLY A 190 -1.37 0.58 -16.45
C GLY A 190 -1.93 1.73 -15.61
N HIS A 191 -1.47 1.88 -14.37
CA HIS A 191 -1.85 2.99 -13.50
C HIS A 191 -1.43 4.34 -14.08
N LEU A 192 -0.17 4.48 -14.49
CA LEU A 192 0.34 5.70 -15.12
C LEU A 192 -0.41 6.04 -16.40
N HIS A 193 -0.73 5.04 -17.23
CA HIS A 193 -1.52 5.25 -18.43
C HIS A 193 -2.95 5.73 -18.12
N SER A 194 -3.58 5.19 -17.07
CA SER A 194 -4.90 5.65 -16.61
C SER A 194 -4.92 7.09 -16.07
N MET A 195 -3.75 7.61 -15.68
CA MET A 195 -3.59 9.00 -15.26
C MET A 195 -3.47 9.95 -16.46
N GLN A 196 -2.89 9.51 -17.59
CA GLN A 196 -2.69 10.34 -18.79
C GLN A 196 -3.99 10.70 -19.52
N HIS A 197 -5.02 9.85 -19.45
CA HIS A 197 -6.33 10.12 -20.07
C HIS A 197 -7.23 11.02 -19.22
N ARG A 198 -6.67 11.71 -18.21
CA ARG A 198 -7.38 12.68 -17.37
C ARG A 198 -6.90 14.10 -17.67
N HIS A 199 -7.38 14.63 -18.78
CA HIS A 199 -7.41 16.07 -19.05
C HIS A 199 -8.79 16.43 -19.59
#